data_AF-A0A553GSM1-F1
#
_entry.id   AF-A0A553GSM1-F1
#
_cell.length_a   1.000
_cell.length_b   1.000
_cell.length_c   1.000
_cell.angle_alpha   90.00
_cell.angle_beta   90.00
_cell.angle_gamma   90.00
#
_symmetry.space_group_name_H-M   'P 1'
#
loop_
_entity.id
_entity.type
_entity.pdbx_description
1 polymer ?
#
loop_
_entity_poly.entity_id
_entity_poly.type
_entity_poly.pdbx_seq_one_letter_code
_entity_poly.pdbx_strand_id
1 'polypeptide(L)'
;MKAKYILILIAILSTSCSKSVLSDVEITDAHLLKVKVKIEQNINDEREVQVFIRDKNNKPIDLLSGRVIINEHIVAFDRAEVNAAGARGYIYRPYGNEQIFKISIYWNSYESHSFILSPQNGWPGFRYSNCSCSYHNHEPDYLYDSYSLKPAPFHNGEIDIVYNIMNW
;
A
#
# COMPACT_ATOMS: atom_id res chain seq x y z
N MET A 1 -14.99 -0.40 -46.92
CA MET A 1 -14.38 -1.19 -45.81
C MET A 1 -13.09 -0.52 -45.35
N LYS A 2 -13.14 0.46 -44.43
CA LYS A 2 -11.95 1.21 -43.96
C LYS A 2 -12.04 1.65 -42.48
N ALA A 3 -12.72 0.89 -41.63
CA ALA A 3 -12.95 1.32 -40.23
C ALA A 3 -12.70 0.24 -39.17
N LYS A 4 -12.05 -0.89 -39.51
CA LYS A 4 -11.81 -1.99 -38.56
C LYS A 4 -10.37 -2.11 -38.03
N TYR A 5 -9.42 -1.34 -38.58
CA TYR A 5 -8.00 -1.45 -38.18
C TYR A 5 -7.54 -0.38 -37.17
N ILE A 6 -8.37 0.62 -36.86
CA ILE A 6 -8.00 1.72 -35.94
C ILE A 6 -8.14 1.30 -34.46
N LEU A 7 -9.02 0.36 -34.14
CA LEU A 7 -9.28 -0.07 -32.76
C LEU A 7 -8.18 -0.98 -32.17
N ILE A 8 -7.37 -1.64 -33.01
CA ILE A 8 -6.30 -2.55 -32.53
C ILE A 8 -5.03 -1.77 -32.13
N LEU A 9 -4.81 -0.56 -32.66
CA LEU A 9 -3.63 0.24 -32.30
C LEU A 9 -3.72 0.90 -30.91
N ILE A 10 -4.93 1.10 -30.38
CA ILE A 10 -5.15 1.72 -29.05
C ILE A 10 -4.90 0.70 -27.91
N ALA A 11 -5.03 -0.60 -28.18
CA ALA A 11 -4.80 -1.65 -27.19
C ALA A 11 -3.30 -1.97 -26.94
N ILE A 12 -2.38 -1.49 -27.79
CA ILE A 12 -0.94 -1.79 -27.71
C ILE A 12 -0.18 -0.70 -26.92
N LEU A 13 -0.80 0.45 -26.63
CA LEU A 13 -0.18 1.55 -25.88
C LEU A 13 -0.34 1.46 -24.36
N SER A 14 -1.09 0.48 -23.85
CA SER A 14 -1.38 0.35 -22.41
C SER A 14 -0.36 -0.46 -21.61
N THR A 15 0.72 -0.96 -22.22
CA THR A 15 1.79 -1.68 -21.52
C THR A 15 3.10 -0.90 -21.49
N SER A 16 3.07 0.37 -21.11
CA SER A 16 4.29 1.01 -20.58
C SER A 16 4.46 0.60 -19.12
N CYS A 17 4.87 -0.65 -18.89
CA CYS A 17 5.46 -1.09 -17.63
C CYS A 17 6.85 -0.43 -17.50
N SER A 18 6.88 0.90 -17.41
CA SER A 18 8.12 1.63 -17.20
C SER A 18 8.43 1.67 -15.71
N LYS A 19 9.54 1.02 -15.32
CA LYS A 19 10.14 1.13 -14.00
C LYS A 19 10.51 2.60 -13.74
N SER A 20 10.45 3.06 -12.48
CA SER A 20 10.97 4.38 -12.15
C SER A 20 12.49 4.39 -12.26
N VAL A 21 13.08 5.46 -12.77
CA VAL A 21 14.55 5.66 -12.79
C VAL A 21 15.11 5.69 -11.36
N LEU A 22 14.31 6.15 -10.39
CA LEU A 22 14.69 6.16 -8.98
C LEU A 22 14.79 4.75 -8.38
N SER A 23 14.28 3.73 -9.05
CA SER A 23 14.47 2.34 -8.61
C SER A 23 15.86 1.78 -8.95
N ASP A 24 16.71 2.53 -9.67
CA ASP A 24 18.04 2.07 -10.09
C ASP A 24 19.17 2.95 -9.49
N VAL A 25 18.82 3.92 -8.65
CA VAL A 25 19.76 4.91 -8.09
C VAL A 25 19.53 5.06 -6.59
N GLU A 26 20.58 5.36 -5.84
CA GLU A 26 20.46 5.74 -4.44
C GLU A 26 19.64 7.03 -4.29
N ILE A 27 18.67 7.00 -3.39
CA ILE A 27 17.76 8.13 -3.16
C ILE A 27 18.31 8.91 -1.97
N THR A 28 18.62 10.18 -2.17
CA THR A 28 19.11 11.08 -1.11
C THR A 28 18.12 12.18 -0.73
N ASP A 29 17.08 12.38 -1.54
CA ASP A 29 16.01 13.36 -1.29
C ASP A 29 14.66 12.64 -1.17
N ALA A 30 14.13 12.58 0.06
CA ALA A 30 12.85 11.97 0.36
C ALA A 30 11.65 12.70 -0.28
N HIS A 31 11.76 13.99 -0.63
CA HIS A 31 10.68 14.75 -1.25
C HIS A 31 10.34 14.28 -2.68
N LEU A 32 11.24 13.50 -3.29
CA LEU A 32 11.01 12.84 -4.57
C LEU A 32 10.06 11.63 -4.47
N LEU A 33 9.80 11.15 -3.25
CA LEU A 33 9.00 9.96 -2.98
C LEU A 33 7.59 10.35 -2.55
N LYS A 34 6.60 9.68 -3.15
CA LYS A 34 5.22 9.62 -2.68
C LYS A 34 5.03 8.34 -1.89
N VAL A 35 4.57 8.44 -0.67
CA VAL A 35 4.31 7.29 0.20
C VAL A 35 2.81 7.16 0.45
N LYS A 36 2.28 5.97 0.19
CA LYS A 36 0.91 5.58 0.52
C LYS A 36 0.90 4.28 1.27
N VAL A 37 0.22 4.22 2.41
CA VAL A 37 -0.07 2.98 3.12
C VAL A 37 -1.51 2.59 2.88
N LYS A 38 -1.74 1.36 2.43
CA LYS A 38 -3.05 0.74 2.43
C LYS A 38 -3.15 -0.32 3.52
N ILE A 39 -4.25 -0.33 4.25
CA ILE A 39 -4.60 -1.41 5.18
C ILE A 39 -5.85 -2.09 4.63
N GLU A 40 -5.70 -3.36 4.27
CA GLU A 40 -6.74 -4.13 3.59
C GLU A 40 -7.11 -5.35 4.44
N GLN A 41 -8.40 -5.64 4.51
CA GLN A 41 -8.94 -6.88 5.08
C GLN A 41 -10.07 -7.37 4.18
N ASN A 42 -10.06 -8.65 3.80
CA ASN A 42 -11.12 -9.23 2.97
C ASN A 42 -12.08 -10.14 3.75
N ILE A 43 -13.07 -10.69 3.04
CA ILE A 43 -14.09 -11.60 3.58
C ILE A 43 -13.53 -12.90 4.20
N ASN A 44 -12.32 -13.31 3.81
CA ASN A 44 -11.66 -14.50 4.33
C ASN A 44 -10.78 -14.19 5.56
N ASP A 45 -10.87 -12.98 6.12
CA ASP A 45 -10.00 -12.48 7.19
C ASP A 45 -8.51 -12.42 6.81
N GLU A 46 -8.21 -12.42 5.50
CA GLU A 46 -6.86 -12.15 5.02
C GLU A 46 -6.59 -10.65 5.14
N ARG A 47 -5.42 -10.31 5.66
CA ARG A 47 -5.05 -8.95 6.04
C ARG A 47 -3.70 -8.58 5.47
N GLU A 48 -3.61 -7.37 4.94
CA GLU A 48 -2.35 -6.80 4.45
C GLU A 48 -2.18 -5.34 4.87
N VAL A 49 -0.96 -5.01 5.28
CA VAL A 49 -0.45 -3.64 5.34
C VAL A 49 0.49 -3.47 4.16
N GLN A 50 0.10 -2.61 3.22
CA GLN A 50 0.77 -2.43 1.94
C GLN A 50 1.37 -1.02 1.89
N VAL A 51 2.69 -0.91 1.87
CA VAL A 51 3.41 0.37 1.77
C VAL A 51 3.85 0.58 0.32
N PHE A 52 3.20 1.51 -0.37
CA PHE A 52 3.53 1.89 -1.74
C PHE A 52 4.45 3.11 -1.74
N ILE A 53 5.64 2.94 -2.31
CA ILE A 53 6.59 4.02 -2.56
C ILE A 53 6.63 4.27 -4.05
N ARG A 54 6.43 5.53 -4.45
CA ARG A 54 6.33 5.93 -5.86
C ARG A 54 7.11 7.19 -6.13
N ASP A 55 7.54 7.39 -7.38
CA ASP A 55 8.08 8.68 -7.80
C ASP A 55 6.97 9.73 -7.97
N LYS A 56 7.37 10.98 -8.23
CA LYS A 56 6.45 12.07 -8.54
C LYS A 56 5.49 11.79 -9.71
N ASN A 57 5.88 10.91 -10.65
CA ASN A 57 5.08 10.48 -11.80
C ASN A 57 4.23 9.23 -11.50
N ASN A 58 4.10 8.86 -10.22
CA ASN A 58 3.31 7.74 -9.73
C ASN A 58 3.81 6.35 -10.18
N LYS A 59 5.09 6.22 -10.57
CA LYS A 59 5.70 4.92 -10.88
C LYS A 59 6.20 4.24 -9.60
N PRO A 60 6.00 2.93 -9.44
CA PRO A 60 6.47 2.21 -8.26
C PRO A 60 8.00 2.25 -8.15
N ILE A 61 8.50 2.40 -6.93
CA ILE A 61 9.93 2.38 -6.59
C ILE A 61 10.22 1.18 -5.70
N ASP A 62 11.16 0.36 -6.13
CA ASP A 62 11.87 -0.59 -5.27
C ASP A 62 13.17 0.06 -4.79
N LEU A 63 13.30 0.24 -3.49
CA LEU A 63 14.42 0.86 -2.79
C LEU A 63 15.63 -0.08 -2.74
N LEU A 64 16.52 -0.01 -3.72
CA LEU A 64 17.69 -0.91 -3.80
C LEU A 64 18.64 -0.82 -2.59
N SER A 65 18.92 0.39 -2.09
CA SER A 65 19.78 0.62 -0.93
C SER A 65 19.01 0.93 0.35
N GLY A 66 17.68 0.87 0.27
CA GLY A 66 16.75 1.16 1.36
C GLY A 66 16.05 -0.10 1.86
N ARG A 67 15.07 0.09 2.74
CA ARG A 67 14.22 -0.98 3.25
C ARG A 67 12.97 -0.41 3.89
N VAL A 68 11.90 -1.20 3.91
CA VAL A 68 10.74 -0.92 4.75
C VAL A 68 10.70 -1.96 5.87
N ILE A 69 10.44 -1.49 7.09
CA ILE A 69 10.29 -2.32 8.29
C ILE A 69 8.91 -2.09 8.88
N ILE A 70 8.18 -3.17 9.15
CA ILE A 70 6.87 -3.14 9.83
C ILE A 70 6.94 -4.09 11.03
N ASN A 71 6.69 -3.58 12.23
CA ASN A 71 6.77 -4.37 13.48
C ASN A 71 8.07 -5.18 13.60
N GLU A 72 9.21 -4.53 13.32
CA GLU A 72 10.55 -5.13 13.39
C GLU A 72 10.88 -6.13 12.26
N HIS A 73 9.94 -6.40 11.34
CA HIS A 73 10.15 -7.23 10.17
C HIS A 73 10.52 -6.41 8.94
N ILE A 74 11.64 -6.74 8.28
CA ILE A 74 11.95 -6.23 6.95
C ILE A 74 10.97 -6.86 5.96
N VAL A 75 10.25 -6.02 5.22
CA VAL A 75 9.21 -6.47 4.28
C VAL A 75 9.74 -6.43 2.84
N ALA A 76 9.32 -7.41 2.04
CA ALA A 76 9.76 -7.54 0.65
C ALA A 76 8.92 -6.67 -0.30
N PHE A 77 9.53 -6.27 -1.42
CA PHE A 77 8.85 -5.57 -2.50
C PHE A 77 8.10 -6.57 -3.42
N ASP A 78 6.83 -6.80 -3.10
CA ASP A 78 6.00 -7.85 -3.70
C ASP A 78 4.67 -7.31 -4.24
N ARG A 79 3.83 -8.19 -4.78
CA ARG A 79 2.47 -7.88 -5.21
C ARG A 79 1.51 -7.99 -4.03
N ALA A 80 0.65 -6.99 -3.89
CA ALA A 80 -0.50 -7.06 -3.00
C ALA A 80 -1.49 -8.15 -3.46
N GLU A 81 -1.99 -8.92 -2.50
CA GLU A 81 -2.94 -10.02 -2.71
C GLU A 81 -4.34 -9.67 -2.20
N VAL A 82 -4.44 -8.85 -1.15
CA VAL A 82 -5.73 -8.50 -0.53
C VAL A 82 -6.24 -7.19 -1.12
N ASN A 83 -7.40 -7.24 -1.80
CA ASN A 83 -8.19 -6.10 -2.33
C ASN A 83 -7.43 -5.08 -3.23
N ALA A 84 -6.18 -5.34 -3.58
CA ALA A 84 -5.34 -4.50 -4.44
C ALA A 84 -4.55 -5.34 -5.46
N ALA A 85 -5.24 -6.32 -6.07
CA ALA A 85 -4.66 -7.39 -6.86
C ALA A 85 -3.63 -6.89 -7.89
N GLY A 86 -2.36 -7.19 -7.62
CA GLY A 86 -1.26 -7.02 -8.58
C GLY A 86 -0.47 -5.71 -8.48
N ALA A 87 -0.87 -4.76 -7.64
CA ALA A 87 -0.06 -3.57 -7.37
C ALA A 87 1.22 -3.96 -6.60
N ARG A 88 2.38 -3.41 -6.99
CA ARG A 88 3.65 -3.69 -6.33
C ARG A 88 3.97 -2.68 -5.24
N GLY A 89 4.34 -3.16 -4.07
CA GLY A 89 4.70 -2.38 -2.89
C GLY A 89 5.42 -3.25 -1.86
N TYR A 90 5.64 -2.70 -0.66
CA TYR A 90 6.19 -3.44 0.46
C TYR A 90 5.05 -4.03 1.28
N ILE A 91 4.95 -5.36 1.31
CA ILE A 91 3.77 -6.07 1.80
C ILE A 91 4.07 -6.73 3.14
N TYR A 92 3.23 -6.46 4.14
CA TYR A 92 3.24 -7.13 5.43
C TYR A 92 1.89 -7.80 5.68
N ARG A 93 1.93 -9.05 6.16
CA ARG A 93 0.74 -9.84 6.51
C ARG A 93 0.71 -9.96 8.04
N PRO A 94 -0.17 -9.20 8.72
CA PRO A 94 -0.28 -9.25 10.17
C PRO A 94 -0.70 -10.64 10.65
N TYR A 95 -0.16 -11.09 11.78
CA TYR A 95 -0.53 -12.36 12.41
C TYR A 95 -1.42 -12.14 13.63
N GLY A 96 -2.29 -13.12 13.91
CA GLY A 96 -3.13 -13.12 15.11
C GLY A 96 -3.97 -11.84 15.22
N ASN A 97 -3.84 -11.14 16.35
CA ASN A 97 -4.62 -9.94 16.67
C ASN A 97 -3.82 -8.64 16.56
N GLU A 98 -2.81 -8.58 15.69
CA GLU A 98 -2.03 -7.36 15.47
C GLU A 98 -2.91 -6.19 15.03
N GLN A 99 -2.83 -5.07 15.77
CA GLN A 99 -3.59 -3.84 15.55
C GLN A 99 -2.73 -2.57 15.62
N ILE A 100 -1.43 -2.71 15.82
CA ILE A 100 -0.50 -1.59 15.94
C ILE A 100 0.66 -1.88 15.01
N PHE A 101 0.92 -0.96 14.09
CA PHE A 101 1.97 -1.09 13.09
C PHE A 101 2.96 0.06 13.24
N LYS A 102 4.17 -0.26 13.70
CA LYS A 102 5.30 0.66 13.61
C LYS A 102 5.94 0.48 12.25
N ILE A 103 5.75 1.45 11.36
CA ILE A 103 6.27 1.44 10.00
C ILE A 103 7.49 2.35 9.95
N SER A 104 8.60 1.84 9.43
CA SER A 104 9.83 2.62 9.21
C SER A 104 10.28 2.47 7.77
N ILE A 105 10.48 3.59 7.08
CA ILE A 105 10.89 3.63 5.68
C ILE A 105 12.30 4.21 5.64
N TYR A 106 13.26 3.41 5.18
CA TYR A 106 14.63 3.81 4.91
C TYR A 106 14.76 3.99 3.41
N TRP A 107 14.89 5.23 2.91
CA TRP A 107 15.06 5.46 1.47
C TRP A 107 16.51 5.26 1.01
N ASN A 108 17.46 5.24 1.94
CA ASN A 108 18.84 4.81 1.76
C ASN A 108 19.36 4.15 3.04
N SER A 109 20.67 3.89 3.13
CA SER A 109 21.27 3.18 4.27
C SER A 109 21.30 3.97 5.58
N TYR A 110 21.10 5.29 5.53
CA TYR A 110 21.33 6.19 6.66
C TYR A 110 20.07 6.92 7.12
N GLU A 111 19.20 7.26 6.18
CA GLU A 111 18.06 8.12 6.42
C GLU A 111 16.76 7.33 6.46
N SER A 112 15.89 7.72 7.39
CA SER A 112 14.61 7.04 7.58
C SER A 112 13.55 7.93 8.21
N HIS A 113 12.31 7.50 8.08
CA HIS A 113 11.18 8.06 8.80
C HIS A 113 10.31 6.94 9.35
N SER A 114 9.88 7.09 10.61
CA SER A 114 9.03 6.12 11.30
C SER A 114 7.73 6.76 11.76
N PHE A 115 6.64 6.02 11.65
CA PHE A 115 5.33 6.41 12.14
C PHE A 115 4.58 5.17 12.64
N ILE A 116 3.51 5.42 13.40
CA ILE A 116 2.68 4.36 13.97
C ILE A 116 1.29 4.45 13.35
N LEU A 117 0.68 3.32 13.02
CA LEU A 117 -0.74 3.19 12.71
C LEU A 117 -1.41 2.32 13.78
N SER A 118 -2.53 2.76 14.31
CA SER A 118 -3.30 2.08 15.35
C SER A 118 -4.76 2.58 15.39
N PRO A 119 -5.66 1.81 16.05
CA PRO A 119 -7.01 2.25 16.48
C PRO A 119 -7.10 3.65 17.08
N GLN A 120 -6.01 4.15 17.66
CA GLN A 120 -5.98 5.41 18.39
C GLN A 120 -5.59 6.61 17.51
N ASN A 121 -5.14 6.38 16.27
CA ASN A 121 -4.52 7.43 15.44
C ASN A 121 -5.03 7.49 13.99
N GLY A 122 -6.29 7.12 13.77
CA GLY A 122 -7.02 7.39 12.52
C GLY A 122 -7.42 6.15 11.72
N TRP A 123 -6.91 4.97 12.05
CA TRP A 123 -7.36 3.70 11.47
C TRP A 123 -8.11 2.88 12.53
N PRO A 124 -9.36 2.43 12.32
CA PRO A 124 -10.22 1.82 13.36
C PRO A 124 -9.84 0.40 13.81
N GLY A 125 -8.75 -0.17 13.29
CA GLY A 125 -8.33 -1.55 13.56
C GLY A 125 -9.08 -2.59 12.71
N PHE A 126 -8.48 -3.75 12.48
CA PHE A 126 -9.14 -4.90 11.84
C PHE A 126 -10.35 -5.37 12.63
N ARG A 127 -11.35 -5.90 11.92
CA ARG A 127 -12.57 -6.43 12.51
C ARG A 127 -12.54 -7.96 12.50
N TYR A 128 -12.66 -8.57 13.66
CA TYR A 128 -12.74 -10.03 13.77
C TYR A 128 -14.21 -10.45 13.81
N SER A 129 -14.58 -11.49 13.07
CA SER A 129 -15.90 -12.10 13.22
C SER A 129 -15.96 -12.77 14.59
N ASN A 130 -16.76 -12.24 15.50
CA ASN A 130 -17.02 -12.91 16.78
C ASN A 130 -18.19 -13.91 16.69
N CYS A 131 -18.73 -14.15 15.48
CA CYS A 131 -20.09 -14.66 15.36
C CYS A 131 -20.16 -15.91 14.47
N SER A 132 -20.54 -17.03 15.10
CA SER A 132 -21.11 -18.21 14.46
C SER A 132 -22.54 -17.91 14.00
N CYS A 133 -22.74 -16.96 13.10
CA CYS A 133 -24.05 -16.71 12.51
C CYS A 133 -24.07 -17.17 11.06
N SER A 134 -25.06 -18.02 10.81
CA SER A 134 -25.48 -18.57 9.53
C SER A 134 -25.26 -17.59 8.38
N TYR A 135 -24.57 -18.05 7.35
CA TYR A 135 -24.45 -17.45 6.02
C TYR A 135 -25.80 -16.82 5.59
N HIS A 136 -25.92 -15.51 5.73
CA HIS A 136 -26.92 -14.74 5.01
C HIS A 136 -26.21 -14.09 3.83
N ASN A 137 -26.82 -14.23 2.64
CA ASN A 137 -26.33 -13.74 1.34
C ASN A 137 -26.30 -12.20 1.24
N HIS A 138 -25.72 -11.52 2.21
CA HIS A 138 -25.42 -10.10 2.13
C HIS A 138 -24.00 -9.96 1.55
N GLU A 139 -23.84 -9.06 0.58
CA GLU A 139 -22.51 -8.72 0.11
C GLU A 139 -21.68 -8.20 1.30
N PRO A 140 -20.37 -8.54 1.36
CA PRO A 140 -19.51 -8.05 2.43
C PRO A 140 -19.53 -6.53 2.45
N ASP A 141 -19.92 -5.95 3.58
CA ASP A 141 -19.81 -4.51 3.80
C ASP A 141 -18.36 -4.17 4.15
N TYR A 142 -17.89 -3.02 3.68
CA TYR A 142 -16.52 -2.57 3.90
C TYR A 142 -16.53 -1.16 4.47
N LEU A 143 -15.75 -0.97 5.53
CA LEU A 143 -15.42 0.34 6.06
C LEU A 143 -14.21 0.89 5.31
N TYR A 144 -14.46 1.88 4.47
CA TYR A 144 -13.45 2.60 3.69
C TYR A 144 -13.27 4.03 4.20
N ASP A 145 -12.03 4.45 4.40
CA ASP A 145 -11.69 5.86 4.62
C ASP A 145 -10.23 6.15 4.25
N SER A 146 -9.86 7.42 4.23
CA SER A 146 -8.50 7.87 3.98
C SER A 146 -8.16 9.15 4.73
N TYR A 147 -6.91 9.28 5.15
CA TYR A 147 -6.38 10.47 5.81
C TYR A 147 -4.89 10.64 5.51
N SER A 148 -4.34 11.81 5.81
CA SER A 148 -2.92 12.10 5.60
C SER A 148 -2.21 12.29 6.94
N LEU A 149 -1.08 11.62 7.14
CA LEU A 149 -0.19 11.86 8.27
C LEU A 149 0.76 13.01 7.96
N LYS A 150 0.79 14.01 8.84
CA LYS A 150 1.66 15.19 8.77
C LYS A 150 2.27 15.47 10.15
N PRO A 151 3.52 15.98 10.21
CA PRO A 151 4.46 16.18 9.11
C PRO A 151 5.20 14.89 8.72
N ALA A 152 5.59 14.76 7.46
CA ALA A 152 6.45 13.69 6.94
C ALA A 152 7.51 14.26 5.95
N PRO A 153 8.67 13.61 5.74
CA PRO A 153 9.73 14.12 4.85
C PRO A 153 9.46 13.86 3.36
N PHE A 154 8.31 13.29 3.01
CA PHE A 154 7.99 12.87 1.66
C PHE A 154 7.38 14.01 0.82
N HIS A 155 7.01 13.70 -0.41
CA HIS A 155 6.31 14.62 -1.30
C HIS A 155 5.11 15.26 -0.60
N ASN A 156 4.94 16.58 -0.74
CA ASN A 156 3.92 17.40 -0.06
C ASN A 156 3.97 17.39 1.49
N GLY A 157 5.00 16.81 2.10
CA GLY A 157 5.15 16.77 3.54
C GLY A 157 4.19 15.79 4.24
N GLU A 158 3.69 14.78 3.51
CA GLU A 158 2.62 13.90 3.98
C GLU A 158 2.80 12.43 3.62
N ILE A 159 2.06 11.56 4.31
CA ILE A 159 1.88 10.14 3.96
C ILE A 159 0.38 9.88 3.81
N ASP A 160 -0.02 9.34 2.67
CA ASP A 160 -1.42 8.97 2.44
C ASP A 160 -1.73 7.64 3.12
N ILE A 161 -2.72 7.63 4.00
CA ILE A 161 -3.24 6.41 4.61
C ILE A 161 -4.62 6.14 4.03
N VAL A 162 -4.84 4.92 3.56
CA VAL A 162 -6.14 4.43 3.12
C VAL A 162 -6.40 3.11 3.82
N TYR A 163 -7.62 2.88 4.26
CA TYR A 163 -8.02 1.58 4.73
C TYR A 163 -9.34 1.14 4.10
N ASN A 164 -9.45 -0.15 3.89
CA ASN A 164 -10.61 -0.83 3.38
C ASN A 164 -10.71 -2.17 4.11
N ILE A 165 -11.46 -2.16 5.19
CA ILE A 165 -11.57 -3.29 6.10
C ILE A 165 -12.99 -3.80 6.14
N MET A 166 -13.15 -5.09 6.38
CA MET A 166 -14.47 -5.69 6.48
C MET A 166 -15.28 -5.08 7.62
N ASN A 167 -16.56 -4.84 7.36
CA ASN A 167 -17.56 -4.42 8.32
C ASN A 167 -18.58 -5.56 8.51
N TRP A 168 -18.74 -6.05 9.74
CA TRP A 168 -19.65 -7.15 10.08
C TRP A 168 -20.97 -6.64 10.64
#